data_AF-A0A067EJD5-F1
#
_entry.id   AF-A0A067EJD5-F1
#
_cell.length_a   1.000
_cell.length_b   1.000
_cell.length_c   1.000
_cell.angle_alpha   90.00
_cell.angle_beta   90.00
_cell.angle_gamma   90.00
#
_symmetry.space_group_name_H-M   'P 1'
#
loop_
_entity.id
_entity.type
_entity.pdbx_description
1 polymer ?
#
loop_
_entity_poly.entity_id
_entity_poly.type
_entity_poly.pdbx_seq_one_letter_code
_entity_poly.pdbx_strand_id
1 'polypeptide(L)'
;MQYLETSTDVWSFVLSAPDNNSYIAMGFSPSGGMVGSSAVVGWVSADGTPTIRQYALRGQKPSQVVVNQGSLQITGNSSMILSQSSRLYLVFQLNTNQPLTRLIYSVGPVGVFPTGTDYELTRHRDQVTAELNYVTGQASSRTPYKQLRRSHGILNILGWGILMIIGAILARYFKQWDPIWFYSHTLVQSLGFVLGVAGVISGLVLENKLGADVSTHKGLGIFILVLAI
;
A
#
# COMPACT_ATOMS: atom_id res chain seq x y z
N MET A 1 -7.29 14.24 -6.40
CA MET A 1 -8.42 14.42 -5.47
C MET A 1 -8.69 15.91 -5.38
N GLN A 2 -9.95 16.30 -5.44
CA GLN A 2 -10.43 17.67 -5.21
C GLN A 2 -11.50 17.61 -4.11
N TYR A 3 -11.60 18.66 -3.30
CA TYR A 3 -12.63 18.77 -2.28
C TYR A 3 -13.11 20.22 -2.15
N LEU A 4 -14.33 20.40 -1.66
CA LEU A 4 -14.93 21.71 -1.42
C LEU A 4 -15.95 21.61 -0.28
N GLU A 5 -15.88 22.52 0.68
CA GLU A 5 -17.00 22.75 1.61
C GLU A 5 -18.09 23.51 0.84
N THR A 6 -19.23 22.86 0.63
CA THR A 6 -20.29 23.35 -0.26
C THR A 6 -21.35 24.15 0.52
N SER A 7 -21.53 23.84 1.79
CA SER A 7 -22.32 24.58 2.78
C SER A 7 -21.82 24.23 4.18
N THR A 8 -22.33 24.89 5.22
CA THR A 8 -22.05 24.51 6.62
C THR A 8 -22.23 23.00 6.80
N ASP A 9 -21.18 22.35 7.31
CA ASP A 9 -21.10 20.91 7.57
C ASP A 9 -21.23 19.98 6.34
N VAL A 10 -21.23 20.50 5.09
CA VAL A 10 -21.33 19.66 3.88
C VAL A 10 -20.04 19.74 3.05
N TRP A 11 -19.37 18.60 2.93
CA TRP A 11 -18.09 18.46 2.24
C TRP A 11 -18.24 17.61 0.99
N SER A 12 -17.96 18.19 -0.17
CA SER A 12 -17.93 17.49 -1.47
C SER A 12 -16.53 16.96 -1.76
N PHE A 13 -16.44 15.69 -2.17
CA PHE A 13 -15.20 15.02 -2.53
C PHE A 13 -15.26 14.49 -3.96
N VAL A 14 -14.17 14.66 -4.70
CA VAL A 14 -13.96 14.07 -6.03
C VAL A 14 -12.65 13.29 -6.02
N LEU A 15 -12.78 11.96 -6.09
CA LEU A 15 -11.67 11.04 -6.31
C LEU A 15 -11.62 10.65 -7.78
N SER A 16 -10.44 10.72 -8.38
CA SER A 16 -10.21 10.22 -9.73
C SER A 16 -9.05 9.24 -9.76
N ALA A 17 -9.19 8.19 -10.57
CA ALA A 17 -8.15 7.21 -10.84
C ALA A 17 -8.24 6.72 -12.29
N PRO A 18 -7.16 6.15 -12.86
CA PRO A 18 -7.24 5.45 -14.13
C PRO A 18 -8.31 4.36 -14.07
N ASP A 19 -9.17 4.30 -15.08
CA ASP A 19 -10.18 3.25 -15.18
C ASP A 19 -9.55 1.98 -15.74
N ASN A 20 -9.26 1.04 -14.84
CA ASN A 20 -8.70 -0.26 -15.16
C ASN A 20 -9.70 -1.39 -14.86
N ASN A 21 -11.01 -1.15 -15.02
CA ASN A 21 -12.06 -2.12 -14.65
C ASN A 21 -11.90 -2.61 -13.21
N SER A 22 -11.78 -1.67 -12.26
CA SER A 22 -11.53 -1.95 -10.85
C SER A 22 -12.37 -1.05 -9.96
N TYR A 23 -12.55 -1.43 -8.70
CA TYR A 23 -13.09 -0.48 -7.72
C TYR A 23 -12.04 0.57 -7.31
N ILE A 24 -12.51 1.75 -6.91
CA ILE A 24 -11.71 2.81 -6.28
C ILE A 24 -12.32 3.15 -4.92
N ALA A 25 -11.48 3.50 -3.95
CA ALA A 25 -11.93 3.79 -2.60
C ALA A 25 -11.26 5.03 -2.01
N MET A 26 -12.03 5.75 -1.20
CA MET A 26 -11.57 6.78 -0.28
C MET A 26 -11.95 6.40 1.16
N GLY A 27 -10.97 6.16 2.00
CA GLY A 27 -11.10 5.90 3.43
C GLY A 27 -10.78 7.13 4.26
N PHE A 28 -11.48 7.29 5.38
CA PHE A 28 -11.29 8.32 6.39
C PHE A 28 -10.83 7.64 7.67
N SER A 29 -9.61 7.94 8.10
CA SER A 29 -8.90 7.15 9.10
C SER A 29 -8.56 7.92 10.37
N PRO A 30 -8.97 7.45 11.55
CA PRO A 30 -8.55 8.04 12.82
C PRO A 30 -7.05 7.88 13.08
N SER A 31 -6.36 6.91 12.48
CA SER A 31 -4.94 6.60 12.77
C SER A 31 -4.02 6.69 11.54
N GLY A 32 -4.58 6.82 10.34
CA GLY A 32 -3.89 6.69 9.05
C GLY A 32 -3.79 5.26 8.54
N GLY A 33 -4.23 4.26 9.32
CA GLY A 33 -4.30 2.86 8.94
C GLY A 33 -5.70 2.42 8.51
N MET A 34 -5.79 1.33 7.75
CA MET A 34 -7.06 0.76 7.26
C MET A 34 -8.00 0.39 8.42
N VAL A 35 -7.50 -0.36 9.40
CA VAL A 35 -8.30 -0.89 10.52
C VAL A 35 -8.82 0.25 11.40
N GLY A 36 -10.12 0.25 11.66
CA GLY A 36 -10.84 1.28 12.42
C GLY A 36 -11.33 2.46 11.57
N SER A 37 -11.11 2.43 10.25
CA SER A 37 -11.55 3.48 9.33
C SER A 37 -12.93 3.19 8.74
N SER A 38 -13.53 4.23 8.13
CA SER A 38 -14.69 4.07 7.25
C SER A 38 -14.33 4.52 5.84
N ALA A 39 -14.87 3.86 4.82
CA ALA A 39 -14.54 4.16 3.43
C ALA A 39 -15.76 4.24 2.53
N VAL A 40 -15.67 5.08 1.50
CA VAL A 40 -16.56 5.09 0.34
C VAL A 40 -15.86 4.37 -0.79
N VAL A 41 -16.51 3.35 -1.35
CA VAL A 41 -15.97 2.54 -2.44
C VAL A 41 -16.95 2.59 -3.59
N GLY A 42 -16.42 2.82 -4.79
CA GLY A 42 -17.23 2.82 -6.00
C GLY A 42 -16.56 2.03 -7.12
N TRP A 43 -17.39 1.40 -7.94
CA TRP A 43 -17.00 0.75 -9.19
C TRP A 43 -18.09 0.90 -10.24
N VAL A 44 -17.71 0.69 -11.50
CA VAL A 44 -18.64 0.49 -12.61
C VAL A 44 -18.48 -0.96 -13.04
N SER A 45 -19.54 -1.75 -12.88
CA SER A 45 -19.55 -3.17 -13.25
C SER A 45 -19.38 -3.37 -14.75
N ALA A 46 -19.07 -4.59 -15.18
CA ALA A 46 -18.84 -4.90 -16.61
C ALA A 46 -20.06 -4.63 -17.51
N ASP A 47 -21.26 -4.62 -16.95
CA ASP A 47 -22.53 -4.26 -17.59
C ASP A 47 -22.76 -2.74 -17.65
N GLY A 48 -21.84 -1.93 -17.14
CA GLY A 48 -21.95 -0.48 -17.04
C GLY A 48 -22.68 0.01 -15.79
N THR A 49 -23.12 -0.88 -14.89
CA THR A 49 -23.88 -0.49 -13.70
C THR A 49 -22.97 0.22 -12.68
N PRO A 50 -23.19 1.52 -12.39
CA PRO A 50 -22.43 2.22 -11.37
C PRO A 50 -22.89 1.81 -9.97
N THR A 51 -21.97 1.48 -9.08
CA THR A 51 -22.28 1.13 -7.69
C THR A 51 -21.36 1.89 -6.74
N ILE A 52 -21.94 2.46 -5.69
CA ILE A 52 -21.23 3.07 -4.57
C ILE A 52 -21.75 2.47 -3.28
N ARG A 53 -20.83 2.11 -2.39
CA ARG A 53 -21.14 1.58 -1.07
C ARG A 53 -20.19 2.15 -0.02
N GLN A 54 -20.70 2.33 1.18
CA GLN A 54 -19.88 2.62 2.36
C GLN A 54 -19.40 1.32 3.00
N TYR A 55 -18.22 1.32 3.60
CA TYR A 55 -17.66 0.19 4.33
C TYR A 55 -17.07 0.59 5.68
N ALA A 56 -17.29 -0.26 6.69
CA ALA A 56 -16.55 -0.23 7.94
C ALA A 56 -15.35 -1.17 7.84
N LEU A 57 -14.14 -0.63 8.02
CA LEU A 57 -12.90 -1.38 7.87
C LEU A 57 -12.45 -1.92 9.25
N ARG A 58 -13.04 -3.02 9.71
CA ARG A 58 -12.76 -3.58 11.06
C ARG A 58 -11.53 -4.46 11.11
N GLY A 59 -11.01 -4.85 9.95
CA GLY A 59 -9.84 -5.70 9.81
C GLY A 59 -9.36 -5.73 8.37
N GLN A 60 -8.36 -6.56 8.09
CA GLN A 60 -7.76 -6.71 6.76
C GLN A 60 -8.28 -7.94 6.01
N LYS A 61 -9.09 -8.77 6.68
CA LYS A 61 -9.78 -9.89 6.04
C LYS A 61 -11.05 -9.37 5.36
N PRO A 62 -11.40 -9.88 4.17
CA PRO A 62 -12.64 -9.53 3.47
C PRO A 62 -13.90 -9.59 4.38
N SER A 63 -14.03 -10.62 5.21
CA SER A 63 -15.12 -10.77 6.19
C SER A 63 -15.19 -9.70 7.30
N GLN A 64 -14.13 -8.91 7.47
CA GLN A 64 -14.06 -7.80 8.44
C GLN A 64 -14.22 -6.42 7.75
N VAL A 65 -14.47 -6.40 6.45
CA VAL A 65 -14.75 -5.22 5.64
C VAL A 65 -16.24 -5.20 5.34
N VAL A 66 -17.00 -4.53 6.20
CA VAL A 66 -18.45 -4.71 6.26
C VAL A 66 -19.16 -3.63 5.46
N VAL A 67 -19.90 -4.05 4.42
CA VAL A 67 -20.67 -3.15 3.55
C VAL A 67 -21.82 -2.46 4.28
N ASN A 68 -22.17 -1.25 3.85
CA ASN A 68 -23.23 -0.40 4.39
C ASN A 68 -23.11 -0.10 5.89
N GLN A 69 -21.90 -0.18 6.44
CA GLN A 69 -21.59 0.20 7.81
C GLN A 69 -20.47 1.24 7.83
N GLY A 70 -20.29 1.91 8.96
CA GLY A 70 -19.25 2.92 9.18
C GLY A 70 -19.81 4.20 9.77
N SER A 71 -18.94 5.16 10.02
CA SER A 71 -19.28 6.43 10.68
C SER A 71 -19.52 7.59 9.70
N LEU A 72 -19.35 7.38 8.40
CA LEU A 72 -19.55 8.43 7.40
C LEU A 72 -21.04 8.70 7.23
N GLN A 73 -21.41 9.98 7.23
CA GLN A 73 -22.77 10.43 6.96
C GLN A 73 -22.82 10.92 5.51
N ILE A 74 -23.04 10.00 4.57
CA ILE A 74 -23.14 10.35 3.15
C ILE A 74 -24.49 11.02 2.89
N THR A 75 -24.48 12.20 2.30
CA THR A 75 -25.72 12.91 1.94
C THR A 75 -26.49 12.11 0.88
N GLY A 76 -27.78 11.85 1.13
CA GLY A 76 -28.64 11.08 0.23
C GLY A 76 -28.69 11.68 -1.17
N ASN A 77 -28.61 10.81 -2.19
CA ASN A 77 -28.56 11.18 -3.62
C ASN A 77 -27.38 12.06 -4.06
N SER A 78 -26.41 12.33 -3.19
CA SER A 78 -25.22 13.14 -3.50
C SER A 78 -23.99 12.32 -3.86
N SER A 79 -24.16 11.05 -4.23
CA SER A 79 -23.05 10.15 -4.60
C SER A 79 -23.17 9.69 -6.06
N MET A 80 -22.08 9.79 -6.82
CA MET A 80 -22.04 9.39 -8.22
C MET A 80 -20.69 8.74 -8.54
N ILE A 81 -20.73 7.65 -9.32
CA ILE A 81 -19.53 7.12 -9.96
C ILE A 81 -19.75 7.05 -11.46
N LEU A 82 -18.76 7.49 -12.21
CA LEU A 82 -18.77 7.41 -13.66
C LEU A 82 -17.40 7.04 -14.20
N SER A 83 -17.41 6.32 -15.32
CA SER A 83 -16.23 6.12 -16.16
C SER A 83 -16.31 7.10 -17.33
N GLN A 84 -15.27 7.92 -17.50
CA GLN A 84 -15.15 8.83 -18.63
C GLN A 84 -13.69 9.00 -19.03
N SER A 85 -13.40 8.89 -20.33
CA SER A 85 -12.06 9.11 -20.88
C SER A 85 -10.97 8.28 -20.19
N SER A 86 -11.22 6.99 -19.99
CA SER A 86 -10.32 6.05 -19.29
C SER A 86 -10.01 6.44 -17.83
N ARG A 87 -10.94 7.13 -17.16
CA ARG A 87 -10.84 7.51 -15.75
C ARG A 87 -12.15 7.27 -15.02
N LEU A 88 -12.05 6.73 -13.82
CA LEU A 88 -13.15 6.66 -12.87
C LEU A 88 -13.18 7.94 -12.05
N TYR A 89 -14.37 8.50 -11.86
CA TYR A 89 -14.64 9.60 -10.95
C TYR A 89 -15.63 9.13 -9.90
N LEU A 90 -15.21 9.09 -8.65
CA LEU A 90 -16.07 8.86 -7.50
C LEU A 90 -16.32 10.20 -6.82
N VAL A 91 -17.59 10.60 -6.80
CA VAL A 91 -18.07 11.84 -6.21
C VAL A 91 -19.03 11.50 -5.08
N PHE A 92 -18.86 12.14 -3.93
CA PHE A 92 -19.81 12.01 -2.81
C PHE A 92 -19.75 13.24 -1.91
N GLN A 93 -20.82 13.43 -1.13
CA GLN A 93 -20.88 14.47 -0.10
C GLN A 93 -20.97 13.83 1.28
N LEU A 94 -20.26 14.42 2.25
CA LEU A 94 -20.35 14.08 3.66
C LEU A 94 -21.01 15.21 4.45
N ASN A 95 -21.91 14.86 5.35
CA ASN A 95 -22.47 15.74 6.35
C ASN A 95 -21.71 15.58 7.68
N THR A 96 -20.78 16.49 7.95
CA THR A 96 -19.96 16.51 9.16
C THR A 96 -19.34 17.88 9.38
N ASN A 97 -19.24 18.31 10.63
CA ASN A 97 -18.58 19.57 11.00
C ASN A 97 -17.12 19.61 10.52
N GLN A 98 -16.42 18.49 10.62
CA GLN A 98 -15.07 18.36 10.07
C GLN A 98 -14.78 16.92 9.67
N PRO A 99 -14.37 16.66 8.41
CA PRO A 99 -13.93 15.34 7.99
C PRO A 99 -12.58 14.99 8.61
N LEU A 100 -12.30 13.69 8.73
CA LEU A 100 -10.98 13.24 9.18
C LEU A 100 -9.90 13.62 8.16
N THR A 101 -8.81 14.23 8.64
CA THR A 101 -7.71 14.72 7.80
C THR A 101 -6.85 13.62 7.21
N ARG A 102 -6.81 12.44 7.84
CA ARG A 102 -6.05 11.29 7.36
C ARG A 102 -6.92 10.46 6.43
N LEU A 103 -6.56 10.49 5.15
CA LEU A 103 -7.27 9.84 4.06
C LEU A 103 -6.48 8.66 3.53
N ILE A 104 -7.19 7.61 3.13
CA ILE A 104 -6.64 6.41 2.52
C ILE A 104 -7.24 6.31 1.13
N TYR A 105 -6.40 6.22 0.11
CA TYR A 105 -6.84 5.95 -1.25
C TYR A 105 -6.43 4.54 -1.61
N SER A 106 -7.31 3.78 -2.25
CA SER A 106 -6.96 2.45 -2.75
C SER A 106 -7.63 2.13 -4.07
N VAL A 107 -6.98 1.27 -4.84
CA VAL A 107 -7.47 0.76 -6.13
C VAL A 107 -7.52 -0.76 -6.08
N GLY A 108 -8.66 -1.31 -6.47
CA GLY A 108 -8.91 -2.75 -6.52
C GLY A 108 -8.06 -3.52 -7.53
N PRO A 109 -8.23 -4.85 -7.56
CA PRO A 109 -7.67 -5.67 -8.63
C PRO A 109 -8.35 -5.35 -9.97
N VAL A 110 -7.61 -5.56 -11.07
CA VAL A 110 -8.12 -5.36 -12.44
C VAL A 110 -9.12 -6.46 -12.78
N GLY A 111 -10.30 -6.08 -13.28
CA GLY A 111 -11.36 -6.99 -13.71
C GLY A 111 -12.10 -7.69 -12.58
N VAL A 112 -11.86 -7.31 -11.32
CA VAL A 112 -12.50 -7.91 -10.14
C VAL A 112 -13.38 -6.88 -9.48
N PHE A 113 -14.69 -7.11 -9.55
CA PHE A 113 -15.70 -6.28 -8.93
C PHE A 113 -16.34 -6.98 -7.73
N PRO A 114 -16.75 -6.22 -6.70
CA PRO A 114 -17.60 -6.76 -5.65
C PRO A 114 -18.93 -7.24 -6.26
N THR A 115 -19.28 -8.50 -6.02
CA THR A 115 -20.50 -9.14 -6.55
C THR A 115 -21.31 -9.77 -5.43
N GLY A 116 -22.54 -10.20 -5.75
CA GLY A 116 -23.46 -10.81 -4.77
C GLY A 116 -24.15 -9.80 -3.85
N THR A 117 -24.82 -10.31 -2.82
CA THR A 117 -25.54 -9.50 -1.82
C THR A 117 -24.61 -8.82 -0.83
N ASP A 118 -23.45 -9.41 -0.61
CA ASP A 118 -22.55 -9.04 0.49
C ASP A 118 -21.50 -8.01 0.04
N TYR A 119 -21.37 -7.80 -1.29
CA TYR A 119 -20.42 -6.88 -1.92
C TYR A 119 -19.01 -6.96 -1.30
N GLU A 120 -18.54 -8.18 -1.07
CA GLU A 120 -17.28 -8.40 -0.41
C GLU A 120 -16.11 -7.84 -1.25
N LEU A 121 -15.23 -7.07 -0.62
CA LEU A 121 -14.10 -6.46 -1.31
C LEU A 121 -12.92 -7.43 -1.36
N THR A 122 -12.43 -7.68 -2.58
CA THR A 122 -11.10 -8.27 -2.76
C THR A 122 -10.02 -7.26 -2.34
N ARG A 123 -8.87 -7.74 -1.86
CA ARG A 123 -7.74 -6.88 -1.47
C ARG A 123 -7.33 -5.92 -2.59
N HIS A 124 -7.09 -4.66 -2.24
CA HIS A 124 -6.59 -3.64 -3.15
C HIS A 124 -5.19 -3.98 -3.68
N ARG A 125 -4.90 -3.60 -4.93
CA ARG A 125 -3.56 -3.74 -5.52
C ARG A 125 -2.62 -2.63 -5.05
N ASP A 126 -3.15 -1.43 -4.90
CA ASP A 126 -2.38 -0.27 -4.48
C ASP A 126 -3.16 0.55 -3.46
N GLN A 127 -2.42 1.17 -2.53
CA GLN A 127 -2.98 2.10 -1.57
C GLN A 127 -1.97 3.18 -1.19
N VAL A 128 -2.49 4.35 -0.81
CA VAL A 128 -1.69 5.43 -0.24
C VAL A 128 -2.45 6.14 0.86
N THR A 129 -1.76 6.44 1.96
CA THR A 129 -2.28 7.33 3.01
C THR A 129 -1.78 8.75 2.76
N ALA A 130 -2.69 9.70 2.80
CA ALA A 130 -2.39 11.12 2.77
C ALA A 130 -3.01 11.83 3.97
N GLU A 131 -2.39 12.92 4.39
CA GLU A 131 -2.92 13.84 5.37
C GLU A 131 -3.28 15.14 4.66
N LEU A 132 -4.52 15.57 4.81
CA LEU A 132 -5.07 16.74 4.17
C LEU A 132 -5.42 17.79 5.22
N ASN A 133 -4.85 18.98 5.08
CA ASN A 133 -5.25 20.14 5.86
C ASN A 133 -6.36 20.90 5.13
N TYR A 134 -7.59 20.77 5.64
CA TYR A 134 -8.77 21.39 5.03
C TYR A 134 -8.72 22.92 5.00
N VAL A 135 -7.99 23.56 5.92
CA VAL A 135 -7.84 25.03 6.01
C VAL A 135 -6.86 25.56 4.97
N THR A 136 -5.72 24.90 4.80
CA THR A 136 -4.65 25.39 3.90
C THR A 136 -4.70 24.79 2.50
N GLY A 137 -5.50 23.75 2.27
CA GLY A 137 -5.49 23.00 1.01
C GLY A 137 -4.27 22.10 0.83
N GLN A 138 -3.37 22.05 1.80
CA GLN A 138 -2.13 21.28 1.68
C GLN A 138 -2.39 19.79 1.93
N ALA A 139 -1.97 18.96 0.98
CA ALA A 139 -1.95 17.51 1.11
C ALA A 139 -0.51 17.01 1.24
N SER A 140 -0.25 16.14 2.20
CA SER A 140 1.02 15.44 2.37
C SER A 140 0.80 13.95 2.26
N SER A 141 1.56 13.27 1.41
CA SER A 141 1.53 11.80 1.33
C SER A 141 2.52 11.21 2.33
N ARG A 142 2.05 10.30 3.18
CA ARG A 142 2.90 9.64 4.17
C ARG A 142 3.07 8.19 3.77
N THR A 143 4.25 7.83 3.28
CA THR A 143 4.63 6.42 3.14
C THR A 143 4.99 5.87 4.52
N PRO A 144 4.23 4.92 5.09
CA PRO A 144 4.54 4.36 6.40
C PRO A 144 5.93 3.73 6.40
N TYR A 145 6.68 3.94 7.48
CA TYR A 145 8.01 3.36 7.70
C TYR A 145 9.02 3.60 6.56
N LYS A 146 8.95 4.77 5.90
CA LYS A 146 9.83 5.16 4.78
C LYS A 146 11.32 4.91 5.05
N GLN A 147 11.80 5.26 6.25
CA GLN A 147 13.21 5.05 6.62
C GLN A 147 13.57 3.56 6.75
N LEU A 148 12.68 2.75 7.36
CA LEU A 148 12.90 1.31 7.51
C LEU A 148 12.88 0.62 6.14
N ARG A 149 11.95 0.99 5.24
CA ARG A 149 11.93 0.55 3.84
C ARG A 149 13.24 0.86 3.12
N ARG A 150 13.74 2.10 3.29
CA ARG A 150 15.01 2.53 2.68
C ARG A 150 16.20 1.75 3.25
N SER A 151 16.27 1.59 4.57
CA SER A 151 17.36 0.84 5.23
C SER A 151 17.36 -0.63 4.80
N HIS A 152 16.19 -1.29 4.79
CA HIS A 152 16.03 -2.65 4.27
C HIS A 152 16.56 -2.78 2.84
N GLY A 153 16.17 -1.87 1.94
CA GLY A 153 16.64 -1.88 0.56
C GLY A 153 18.16 -1.68 0.44
N ILE A 154 18.72 -0.71 1.17
CA ILE A 154 20.17 -0.43 1.15
C ILE A 154 20.97 -1.64 1.67
N LEU A 155 20.55 -2.24 2.79
CA LEU A 155 21.24 -3.41 3.36
C LEU A 155 21.26 -4.59 2.38
N ASN A 156 20.14 -4.86 1.70
CA ASN A 156 20.07 -5.95 0.73
C ASN A 156 20.86 -5.67 -0.56
N ILE A 157 20.87 -4.42 -1.04
CA ILE A 157 21.69 -4.03 -2.21
C ILE A 157 23.18 -4.18 -1.88
N LEU A 158 23.62 -3.65 -0.74
CA LEU A 158 25.04 -3.73 -0.35
C LEU A 158 25.46 -5.17 -0.03
N GLY A 159 24.66 -5.90 0.75
CA GLY A 159 24.95 -7.28 1.14
C GLY A 159 24.87 -8.24 -0.04
N TRP A 160 23.65 -8.58 -0.47
CA TRP A 160 23.41 -9.58 -1.51
C TRP A 160 23.74 -9.11 -2.92
N GLY A 161 23.48 -7.84 -3.24
CA GLY A 161 23.64 -7.31 -4.60
C GLY A 161 25.08 -7.00 -4.98
N ILE A 162 25.91 -6.53 -4.04
CA ILE A 162 27.26 -6.04 -4.35
C ILE A 162 28.33 -6.91 -3.68
N LEU A 163 28.35 -7.01 -2.35
CA LEU A 163 29.45 -7.65 -1.63
C LEU A 163 29.54 -9.15 -1.92
N MET A 164 28.42 -9.87 -1.99
CA MET A 164 28.42 -11.29 -2.34
C MET A 164 28.99 -11.57 -3.74
N ILE A 165 28.72 -10.69 -4.72
CA ILE A 165 29.27 -10.82 -6.08
C ILE A 165 30.77 -10.53 -6.07
N ILE A 166 31.21 -9.48 -5.37
CA ILE A 166 32.63 -9.16 -5.23
C ILE A 166 33.38 -10.31 -4.56
N GLY A 167 32.83 -10.89 -3.47
CA GLY A 167 33.39 -12.04 -2.80
C GLY A 167 33.60 -13.23 -3.75
N ALA A 168 32.61 -13.54 -4.59
CA ALA A 168 32.71 -14.59 -5.60
C ALA A 168 33.78 -14.29 -6.68
N ILE A 169 33.89 -13.04 -7.13
CA ILE A 169 34.93 -12.59 -8.07
C ILE A 169 36.33 -12.77 -7.46
N LEU A 170 36.52 -12.37 -6.20
CA LEU A 170 37.79 -12.56 -5.49
C LEU A 170 38.19 -14.03 -5.43
N ALA A 171 37.26 -14.92 -5.04
CA ALA A 171 37.51 -16.35 -5.00
C ALA A 171 37.78 -16.97 -6.39
N ARG A 172 37.24 -16.38 -7.47
CA ARG A 172 37.42 -16.91 -8.83
C ARG A 172 38.73 -16.47 -9.47
N TYR A 173 39.07 -15.19 -9.37
CA TYR A 173 40.14 -14.59 -10.16
C TYR A 173 41.43 -14.34 -9.40
N PHE A 174 41.40 -14.28 -8.07
CA PHE A 174 42.56 -13.87 -7.27
C PHE A 174 43.30 -15.05 -6.62
N LYS A 175 42.90 -16.31 -6.87
CA LYS A 175 43.49 -17.52 -6.26
C LYS A 175 45.01 -17.61 -6.34
N GLN A 176 45.61 -17.03 -7.38
CA GLN A 176 47.06 -16.97 -7.57
C GLN A 176 47.79 -16.15 -6.48
N TRP A 177 47.10 -15.29 -5.74
CA TRP A 177 47.67 -14.45 -4.69
C TRP A 177 47.41 -15.06 -3.31
N ASP A 178 47.95 -16.25 -3.09
CA ASP A 178 47.83 -16.93 -1.79
C ASP A 178 48.80 -16.30 -0.77
N PRO A 179 48.36 -16.05 0.49
CA PRO A 179 47.04 -16.34 1.09
C PRO A 179 46.05 -15.16 1.03
N ILE A 180 46.42 -14.06 0.37
CA ILE A 180 45.66 -12.80 0.33
C ILE A 180 44.24 -13.01 -0.22
N TRP A 181 44.09 -13.78 -1.29
CA TRP A 181 42.79 -14.04 -1.91
C TRP A 181 41.80 -14.67 -0.92
N PHE A 182 42.28 -15.59 -0.07
CA PHE A 182 41.45 -16.31 0.88
C PHE A 182 40.94 -15.38 1.97
N TYR A 183 41.81 -14.54 2.53
CA TYR A 183 41.42 -13.55 3.53
C TYR A 183 40.48 -12.48 2.95
N SER A 184 40.78 -11.95 1.76
CA SER A 184 39.92 -10.96 1.09
C SER A 184 38.54 -11.54 0.75
N HIS A 185 38.48 -12.77 0.21
CA HIS A 185 37.23 -13.47 -0.05
C HIS A 185 36.44 -13.65 1.25
N THR A 186 37.05 -14.25 2.27
CA THR A 186 36.40 -14.56 3.54
C THR A 186 35.85 -13.30 4.21
N LEU A 187 36.62 -12.22 4.23
CA LEU A 187 36.22 -10.94 4.80
C LEU A 187 35.01 -10.34 4.06
N VAL A 188 35.11 -10.21 2.73
CA VAL A 188 34.05 -9.59 1.91
C VAL A 188 32.78 -10.43 1.94
N GLN A 189 32.91 -11.76 1.85
CA GLN A 189 31.79 -12.69 1.87
C GLN A 189 31.07 -12.67 3.22
N SER A 190 31.83 -12.69 4.33
CA SER A 190 31.25 -12.63 5.68
C SER A 190 30.52 -11.31 5.93
N LEU A 191 31.11 -10.18 5.49
CA LEU A 191 30.48 -8.87 5.62
C LEU A 191 29.19 -8.78 4.78
N GLY A 192 29.23 -9.27 3.53
CA GLY A 192 28.07 -9.32 2.64
C GLY A 192 26.93 -10.15 3.24
N PHE A 193 27.25 -11.31 3.80
CA PHE A 193 26.28 -12.18 4.46
C PHE A 193 25.64 -11.53 5.70
N VAL A 194 26.43 -10.94 6.59
CA VAL A 194 25.92 -10.26 7.80
C VAL A 194 24.99 -9.10 7.44
N LEU A 195 25.37 -8.25 6.48
CA LEU A 195 24.53 -7.16 6.00
C LEU A 195 23.25 -7.69 5.32
N GLY A 196 23.36 -8.78 4.56
CA GLY A 196 22.23 -9.47 3.96
C GLY A 196 21.23 -9.99 4.98
N VAL A 197 21.69 -10.65 6.04
CA VAL A 197 20.86 -11.14 7.15
C VAL A 197 20.20 -9.98 7.90
N ALA A 198 20.94 -8.92 8.21
CA ALA A 198 20.36 -7.71 8.81
C ALA A 198 19.28 -7.09 7.90
N GLY A 199 19.50 -7.10 6.58
CA GLY A 199 18.53 -6.75 5.56
C GLY A 199 17.25 -7.58 5.67
N VAL A 200 17.35 -8.91 5.74
CA VAL A 200 16.18 -9.79 5.89
C VAL A 200 15.43 -9.53 7.19
N ILE A 201 16.12 -9.40 8.32
CA ILE A 201 15.51 -9.11 9.64
C ILE A 201 14.74 -7.79 9.59
N SER A 202 15.33 -6.73 9.02
CA SER A 202 14.64 -5.45 8.86
C SER A 202 13.38 -5.55 8.00
N GLY A 203 13.36 -6.45 7.00
CA GLY A 203 12.20 -6.77 6.18
C GLY A 203 11.07 -7.43 6.97
N LEU A 204 11.38 -8.41 7.83
CA LEU A 204 10.41 -9.07 8.70
C LEU A 204 9.80 -8.10 9.72
N VAL A 205 10.63 -7.21 10.31
CA VAL A 205 10.15 -6.14 11.21
C VAL A 205 9.22 -5.18 10.47
N LEU A 206 9.54 -4.83 9.22
CA LEU A 206 8.73 -3.95 8.40
C LEU A 206 7.36 -4.58 8.07
N GLU A 207 7.32 -5.87 7.74
CA GLU A 207 6.10 -6.63 7.47
C GLU A 207 5.17 -6.60 8.69
N ASN A 208 5.67 -6.98 9.86
CA ASN A 208 4.91 -7.00 11.11
C ASN A 208 4.31 -5.62 11.43
N LYS A 209 5.09 -4.55 11.19
CA LYS A 209 4.65 -3.17 11.42
C LYS A 209 3.61 -2.64 10.42
N LEU A 210 3.63 -3.14 9.18
CA LEU A 210 2.68 -2.74 8.15
C LEU A 210 1.36 -3.53 8.23
N GLY A 211 1.35 -4.69 8.89
CA GLY A 211 0.26 -5.65 8.75
C GLY A 211 0.01 -6.01 7.29
N ALA A 212 1.01 -5.85 6.42
CA ALA A 212 0.86 -6.04 4.99
C ALA A 212 1.54 -7.35 4.62
N ASP A 213 0.75 -8.29 4.10
CA ASP A 213 1.29 -9.52 3.55
C ASP A 213 1.95 -9.20 2.20
N VAL A 214 3.29 -9.24 2.16
CA VAL A 214 4.12 -9.10 0.95
C VAL A 214 4.73 -10.47 0.63
N SER A 215 3.86 -11.47 0.52
CA SER A 215 4.19 -12.89 0.43
C SER A 215 5.23 -13.24 -0.64
N THR A 216 5.13 -12.68 -1.85
CA THR A 216 6.03 -13.03 -2.96
C THR A 216 7.47 -12.57 -2.72
N HIS A 217 7.67 -11.30 -2.32
CA HIS A 217 9.00 -10.75 -2.07
C HIS A 217 9.67 -11.42 -0.88
N LYS A 218 8.89 -11.68 0.18
CA LYS A 218 9.32 -12.43 1.36
C LYS A 218 9.74 -13.86 1.00
N GLY A 219 8.91 -14.57 0.23
CA GLY A 219 9.20 -15.93 -0.21
C GLY A 219 10.50 -16.01 -0.99
N LEU A 220 10.74 -15.07 -1.91
CA LEU A 220 12.00 -14.99 -2.64
C LEU A 220 13.19 -14.69 -1.72
N GLY A 221 13.04 -13.75 -0.78
CA GLY A 221 14.08 -13.42 0.19
C GLY A 221 14.46 -14.59 1.10
N ILE A 222 13.47 -15.34 1.61
CA ILE A 222 13.70 -16.55 2.42
C ILE A 222 14.37 -17.63 1.58
N PHE A 223 13.90 -17.84 0.34
CA PHE A 223 14.51 -18.82 -0.56
C PHE A 223 15.99 -18.54 -0.83
N ILE A 224 16.34 -17.27 -1.13
CA ILE A 224 17.74 -16.85 -1.31
C ILE A 224 18.55 -17.06 -0.02
N LEU A 225 17.98 -16.75 1.14
CA LEU A 225 18.64 -16.95 2.43
C LEU A 225 18.95 -18.43 2.68
N VAL A 226 18.01 -19.32 2.40
CA VAL A 226 18.19 -20.78 2.56
C VAL A 226 19.28 -21.31 1.61
N LEU A 227 19.36 -20.79 0.39
CA LEU A 227 20.43 -21.18 -0.56
C LEU A 227 21.82 -20.67 -0.17
N ALA A 228 21.88 -19.65 0.68
CA ALA A 228 23.13 -19.00 1.06
C ALA A 228 23.76 -19.55 2.34
N ILE A 229 22.99 -20.34 3.11
CA ILE A 229 23.44 -21.09 4.29
C ILE A 229 23.90 -22.47 3.84
#